data_AF-A0A7D5XZ51-F1
#
_entry.id   AF-A0A7D5XZ51-F1
#
_cell.length_a   1.000
_cell.length_b   1.000
_cell.length_c   1.000
_cell.angle_alpha   90.00
_cell.angle_beta   90.00
_cell.angle_gamma   90.00
#
_symmetry.space_group_name_H-M   'P 1'
#
loop_
_entity.id
_entity.type
_entity.pdbx_description
1 polymer ?
#
loop_
_entity_poly.entity_id
_entity_poly.type
_entity_poly.pdbx_seq_one_letter_code
_entity_poly.pdbx_strand_id
1 'polypeptide(L)'
;MWFQHDGAPAHFSTDVRNYLNATFGARWIGRGGPVPWPPRSPDLSSLDYFLWGHLKSLVYETPVDSDEDLVARISVAASGVREIPGIFERVRQSLHRRCQACIANGGHNFEYLL
;
A
#
# COMPACT_ATOMS: atom_id res chain seq x y z
N MET A 1 -4.35 -10.38 12.46
CA MET A 1 -4.27 -9.54 11.25
C MET A 1 -3.62 -8.21 11.64
N TRP A 2 -2.71 -7.69 10.80
CA TRP A 2 -2.16 -6.33 10.92
C TRP A 2 -2.76 -5.45 9.82
N PHE A 3 -3.04 -4.19 10.12
CA PHE A 3 -3.52 -3.21 9.14
C PHE A 3 -2.49 -2.09 8.97
N GLN A 4 -2.27 -1.62 7.75
CA GLN A 4 -1.41 -0.47 7.47
C GLN A 4 -2.13 0.47 6.50
N HIS A 5 -2.05 1.77 6.78
CA HIS A 5 -2.46 2.83 5.86
C HIS A 5 -1.48 4.00 5.93
N ASP A 6 -1.64 4.96 5.01
CA ASP A 6 -0.83 6.17 4.98
C ASP A 6 -1.34 7.24 5.96
N GLY A 7 -0.72 8.43 5.92
CA GLY A 7 -1.04 9.54 6.82
C GLY A 7 -2.07 10.54 6.31
N ALA A 8 -2.88 10.20 5.29
CA ALA A 8 -3.86 11.10 4.70
C ALA A 8 -4.84 11.68 5.75
N PRO A 9 -5.32 12.93 5.61
CA PRO A 9 -6.18 13.55 6.62
C PRO A 9 -7.43 12.74 6.98
N ALA A 10 -8.09 12.14 5.99
CA ALA A 10 -9.27 11.29 6.22
C ALA A 10 -8.95 10.08 7.12
N HIS A 11 -7.74 9.54 7.00
CA HIS A 11 -7.27 8.38 7.77
C HIS A 11 -6.88 8.71 9.22
N PHE A 12 -6.67 10.00 9.53
CA PHE A 12 -6.23 10.45 10.86
C PHE A 12 -7.39 10.85 11.79
N SER A 13 -8.62 10.92 11.28
CA SER A 13 -9.79 11.30 12.09
C SER A 13 -9.94 10.43 13.34
N THR A 14 -10.52 10.99 14.40
CA THR A 14 -10.78 10.26 15.65
C THR A 14 -11.66 9.04 15.41
N ASP A 15 -12.68 9.17 14.56
CA ASP A 15 -13.60 8.07 14.25
C ASP A 15 -12.89 6.90 13.58
N VAL A 16 -12.01 7.18 12.59
CA VAL A 16 -11.20 6.13 11.95
C VAL A 16 -10.27 5.47 12.96
N ARG A 17 -9.58 6.24 13.80
CA ARG A 17 -8.66 5.68 14.81
C ARG A 17 -9.40 4.83 15.85
N ASN A 18 -10.58 5.26 16.29
CA ASN A 18 -11.43 4.50 17.19
C ASN A 18 -11.89 3.19 16.55
N TYR A 19 -12.31 3.24 15.28
CA TYR A 19 -12.66 2.05 14.52
C TYR A 19 -11.48 1.07 14.38
N LEU A 20 -10.28 1.57 14.06
CA LEU A 20 -9.08 0.75 13.93
C LEU A 20 -8.67 0.14 15.28
N ASN A 21 -8.78 0.88 16.37
CA ASN A 21 -8.54 0.36 17.72
C ASN A 21 -9.54 -0.75 18.09
N ALA A 22 -10.83 -0.56 17.80
CA ALA A 22 -11.86 -1.57 18.07
C ALA A 22 -11.68 -2.84 17.20
N THR A 23 -11.30 -2.66 15.94
CA THR A 23 -11.23 -3.75 14.95
C THR A 23 -9.91 -4.53 15.02
N PHE A 24 -8.79 -3.83 15.20
CA PHE A 24 -7.45 -4.41 15.11
C PHE A 24 -6.68 -4.37 16.45
N GLY A 25 -7.16 -3.63 17.44
CA GLY A 25 -6.46 -3.41 18.71
C GLY A 25 -5.17 -2.62 18.48
N ALA A 26 -4.07 -3.03 19.13
CA ALA A 26 -2.76 -2.43 18.93
C ALA A 26 -2.04 -2.87 17.63
N ARG A 27 -2.75 -3.49 16.68
CA ARG A 27 -2.16 -4.12 15.46
C ARG A 27 -2.49 -3.33 14.19
N TRP A 28 -2.32 -2.02 14.24
CA TRP A 28 -2.39 -1.19 13.05
C TRP A 28 -1.28 -0.13 13.01
N ILE A 29 -0.86 0.20 11.79
CA ILE A 29 0.24 1.10 11.48
C ILE A 29 -0.32 2.29 10.72
N GLY A 30 -0.08 3.49 11.23
CA GLY A 30 -0.65 4.71 10.66
C GLY A 30 -0.35 5.95 11.48
N ARG A 31 -0.75 7.11 10.96
CA ARG A 31 -0.53 8.39 11.65
C ARG A 31 -1.34 8.42 12.96
N GLY A 32 -0.65 8.59 14.09
CA GLY A 32 -1.28 8.62 15.42
C GLY A 32 -1.83 7.27 15.90
N GLY A 33 -1.38 6.17 15.29
CA GLY A 33 -1.69 4.81 15.72
C GLY A 33 -0.63 4.22 16.66
N PRO A 34 -0.84 2.96 17.10
CA PRO A 34 0.08 2.22 17.96
C PRO A 34 1.49 2.10 17.39
N VAL A 35 1.60 1.97 16.06
CA VAL A 35 2.86 2.02 15.33
C VAL A 35 2.80 3.23 14.38
N PRO A 36 3.63 4.27 14.58
CA PRO A 36 3.58 5.46 13.75
C PRO A 36 4.09 5.15 12.33
N TRP A 37 3.37 5.63 11.32
CA TRP A 37 3.83 5.63 9.94
C TRP A 37 4.51 6.96 9.59
N PRO A 38 5.70 6.95 8.97
CA PRO A 38 6.38 8.18 8.57
C PRO A 38 5.60 8.94 7.48
N PRO A 39 5.60 10.28 7.51
CA PRO A 39 4.97 11.08 6.47
C PRO A 39 5.76 10.98 5.16
N ARG A 40 5.05 11.01 4.02
CA ARG A 40 5.64 11.02 2.66
C ARG A 40 6.54 9.80 2.38
N SER A 41 6.08 8.61 2.75
CA SER A 41 6.80 7.36 2.52
C SER A 41 6.02 6.39 1.61
N PRO A 42 5.68 6.77 0.37
CA PRO A 42 5.04 5.85 -0.59
C PRO A 42 5.95 4.65 -0.88
N ASP A 43 7.27 4.84 -0.82
CA ASP A 43 8.28 3.79 -1.05
C ASP A 43 8.24 2.66 -0.03
N LEU A 44 7.50 2.83 1.08
CA LEU A 44 7.29 1.82 2.11
C LEU A 44 5.86 1.25 2.09
N SER A 45 4.95 1.80 1.29
CA SER A 45 3.57 1.34 1.19
C SER A 45 3.42 0.36 0.02
N SER A 46 3.03 -0.88 0.32
CA SER A 46 2.88 -1.94 -0.69
C SER A 46 1.84 -1.64 -1.77
N LEU A 47 0.85 -0.80 -1.45
CA LEU A 47 -0.11 -0.33 -2.42
C LEU A 47 0.55 0.63 -3.42
N ASP A 48 1.42 1.52 -2.93
CA ASP A 48 2.04 2.57 -3.75
C ASP A 48 3.23 2.05 -4.57
N TYR A 49 4.18 1.33 -3.95
CA TYR A 49 5.37 0.87 -4.66
C TYR A 49 5.11 -0.32 -5.61
N PHE A 50 3.93 -0.95 -5.51
CA PHE A 50 3.61 -2.15 -6.29
C PHE A 50 2.19 -2.09 -6.89
N LEU A 51 1.15 -2.18 -6.07
CA LEU A 51 -0.18 -2.53 -6.56
C LEU A 51 -0.76 -1.49 -7.53
N TRP A 52 -0.73 -0.21 -7.17
CA TRP A 52 -1.36 0.84 -7.97
C TRP A 52 -0.71 1.02 -9.34
N GLY A 53 0.62 0.98 -9.41
CA GLY A 53 1.34 1.05 -10.68
C GLY A 53 1.00 -0.14 -11.59
N HIS A 54 0.96 -1.34 -11.02
CA HIS A 54 0.68 -2.55 -11.77
C HIS A 54 -0.79 -2.66 -12.22
N LEU A 55 -1.74 -2.30 -11.37
CA LEU A 55 -3.15 -2.25 -11.77
C LEU A 55 -3.38 -1.23 -12.87
N LYS A 56 -2.76 -0.04 -12.77
CA LYS A 56 -2.86 0.98 -13.83
C LYS A 56 -2.33 0.46 -15.18
N SER A 57 -1.22 -0.27 -15.20
CA SER A 57 -0.68 -0.80 -16.46
C SER A 57 -1.62 -1.82 -17.13
N LEU A 58 -2.41 -2.56 -16.34
CA LEU A 58 -3.37 -3.53 -16.85
C LEU A 58 -4.70 -2.87 -17.26
N VAL A 59 -5.22 -1.99 -16.42
CA VAL A 59 -6.53 -1.34 -16.62
C VAL A 59 -6.52 -0.41 -17.85
N TYR A 60 -5.41 0.31 -18.04
CA TYR A 60 -5.24 1.29 -19.12
C TYR A 60 -4.45 0.76 -20.32
N GLU A 61 -4.32 -0.57 -20.47
CA GLU A 61 -3.74 -1.18 -21.67
C GLU A 61 -4.54 -0.80 -22.94
N THR A 62 -5.85 -0.67 -22.80
CA THR A 62 -6.75 -0.13 -23.83
C THR A 62 -7.55 1.05 -23.27
N PRO A 63 -8.09 1.95 -24.12
CA PRO A 63 -8.97 3.02 -23.67
C PRO A 63 -10.13 2.47 -22.82
N VAL A 64 -10.50 3.24 -21.79
CA VAL A 64 -11.61 2.92 -20.88
C VAL A 64 -12.80 3.75 -21.32
N ASP A 65 -13.94 3.10 -21.55
CA ASP A 65 -15.08 3.72 -22.24
C ASP A 65 -16.19 4.18 -21.28
N SER A 66 -16.21 3.69 -20.03
CA SER A 66 -17.13 4.15 -18.98
C SER A 66 -16.62 3.83 -17.56
N ASP A 67 -17.32 4.35 -16.55
CA ASP A 67 -17.04 4.04 -15.14
C ASP A 67 -17.32 2.56 -14.83
N GLU A 68 -18.34 1.95 -15.43
CA GLU A 68 -18.64 0.52 -15.27
C GLU A 68 -17.53 -0.35 -15.86
N ASP A 69 -17.03 0.01 -17.04
CA ASP A 69 -15.88 -0.64 -17.67
C ASP A 69 -14.62 -0.51 -16.78
N LEU A 70 -14.38 0.68 -16.23
CA LEU A 70 -13.27 0.91 -15.29
C LEU A 70 -13.35 -0.02 -14.07
N VAL A 71 -14.51 -0.11 -13.42
CA VAL A 71 -14.71 -0.96 -12.25
C VAL A 71 -14.55 -2.44 -12.60
N ALA A 72 -15.07 -2.88 -13.75
CA ALA A 72 -14.91 -4.25 -14.23
C ALA A 72 -13.43 -4.59 -14.46
N ARG A 73 -12.69 -3.71 -15.13
CA ARG A 73 -11.25 -3.90 -15.40
C ARG A 73 -10.41 -3.90 -14.13
N ILE A 74 -10.69 -3.01 -13.17
CA ILE A 74 -10.00 -3.02 -11.87
C ILE A 74 -10.22 -4.38 -11.17
N SER A 75 -11.45 -4.90 -11.21
CA SER A 75 -11.80 -6.17 -10.59
C SER A 75 -11.06 -7.34 -11.25
N VAL A 76 -11.04 -7.39 -12.58
CA VAL A 76 -10.30 -8.40 -13.36
C VAL A 76 -8.80 -8.32 -13.10
N ALA A 77 -8.22 -7.12 -13.15
CA ALA A 77 -6.80 -6.91 -12.89
C ALA A 77 -6.41 -7.32 -11.46
N ALA A 78 -7.21 -6.95 -10.45
CA ALA A 78 -6.97 -7.34 -9.06
C ALA A 78 -7.06 -8.86 -8.85
N SER A 79 -8.02 -9.52 -9.48
CA SER A 79 -8.10 -10.98 -9.51
C SER A 79 -6.88 -11.59 -10.18
N GLY A 80 -6.44 -11.06 -11.32
CA GLY A 80 -5.23 -11.49 -12.01
C GLY A 80 -3.99 -11.40 -11.11
N VAL A 81 -3.81 -10.28 -10.39
CA VAL A 81 -2.71 -10.11 -9.43
C VAL A 81 -2.76 -11.16 -8.34
N ARG A 82 -3.95 -11.45 -7.78
CA ARG A 82 -4.11 -12.44 -6.70
C ARG A 82 -3.67 -13.84 -7.11
N GLU A 83 -3.89 -14.21 -8.37
CA GLU A 83 -3.52 -15.53 -8.90
C GLU A 83 -2.02 -15.66 -9.24
N ILE A 84 -1.25 -14.56 -9.22
CA ILE A 84 0.20 -14.61 -9.48
C ILE A 84 0.89 -15.41 -8.37
N PRO A 85 1.54 -16.55 -8.67
CA PRO A 85 2.18 -17.37 -7.65
C PRO A 85 3.26 -16.60 -6.88
N GLY A 86 3.17 -16.64 -5.55
CA GLY A 86 4.15 -16.03 -4.65
C GLY A 86 4.20 -14.50 -4.66
N ILE A 87 3.24 -13.81 -5.29
CA ILE A 87 3.28 -12.34 -5.40
C ILE A 87 3.33 -11.66 -4.04
N PHE A 88 2.48 -12.08 -3.09
CA PHE A 88 2.43 -11.50 -1.76
C PHE A 88 3.69 -11.77 -0.95
N GLU A 89 4.36 -12.91 -1.18
CA GLU A 89 5.65 -13.19 -0.56
C GLU A 89 6.73 -12.23 -1.09
N ARG A 90 6.80 -12.03 -2.41
CA ARG A 90 7.72 -11.05 -3.02
C ARG A 90 7.45 -9.63 -2.55
N VAL A 91 6.18 -9.24 -2.39
CA VAL A 91 5.80 -7.93 -1.86
C VAL A 91 6.29 -7.74 -0.43
N ARG A 92 6.14 -8.75 0.44
CA ARG A 92 6.67 -8.72 1.82
C ARG A 92 8.19 -8.64 1.86
N GLN A 93 8.87 -9.41 1.02
CA GLN A 93 10.33 -9.36 0.90
C GLN A 93 10.82 -8.00 0.39
N SER A 94 10.08 -7.40 -0.56
CA SER A 94 10.37 -6.05 -1.05
C SER A 94 10.22 -5.01 0.06
N LEU A 95 9.15 -5.08 0.87
CA LEU A 95 8.97 -4.19 2.02
C LEU A 95 10.16 -4.27 2.97
N HIS A 96 10.61 -5.49 3.31
CA HIS A 96 11.77 -5.67 4.18
C HIS A 96 13.05 -5.02 3.61
N ARG A 97 13.35 -5.26 2.33
CA ARG A 97 14.50 -4.63 1.65
C ARG A 97 14.39 -3.10 1.62
N ARG A 98 13.21 -2.56 1.33
CA ARG A 98 12.94 -1.12 1.30
C ARG A 98 13.13 -0.48 2.68
N CYS A 99 12.66 -1.13 3.75
CA CYS A 99 12.93 -0.69 5.12
C CYS A 99 14.42 -0.66 5.43
N GLN A 100 15.17 -1.71 5.04
CA GLN A 100 16.62 -1.76 5.25
C GLN A 100 17.36 -0.65 4.48
N ALA A 101 16.99 -0.40 3.22
CA ALA A 101 17.55 0.69 2.42
C ALA A 101 17.25 2.06 3.04
N CYS A 102 16.02 2.27 3.53
CA CYS A 102 15.63 3.49 4.25
C CYS A 102 16.49 3.71 5.51
N ILE A 103 16.68 2.67 6.32
CA ILE A 103 17.52 2.72 7.52
C ILE A 103 18.99 3.02 7.16
N ALA A 104 19.53 2.30 6.16
CA ALA A 104 20.91 2.50 5.70
C ALA A 104 21.15 3.92 5.18
N ASN A 105 20.12 4.55 4.60
CA ASN A 105 20.17 5.92 4.11
C ASN A 105 19.67 6.96 5.12
N GLY A 106 19.62 6.63 6.42
CA GLY A 106 19.25 7.58 7.48
C GLY A 106 17.84 8.17 7.37
N GLY A 107 16.91 7.45 6.72
CA GLY A 107 15.53 7.90 6.50
C GLY A 107 15.31 8.79 5.27
N HIS A 108 16.34 9.04 4.47
CA HIS A 108 16.22 9.78 3.20
C HIS A 108 15.68 8.87 2.07
N ASN A 109 15.27 9.47 0.94
CA ASN A 109 14.84 8.72 -0.25
C ASN A 109 15.92 7.70 -0.64
N PHE A 110 15.52 6.48 -0.96
CA PHE A 110 16.43 5.35 -1.13
C PHE A 110 16.15 4.57 -2.42
N GLU A 111 15.32 5.09 -3.34
CA GLU A 111 14.97 4.35 -4.56
C GLU A 111 16.17 4.06 -5.45
N TYR A 112 17.19 4.92 -5.43
CA TYR A 112 18.47 4.70 -6.13
C TYR A 112 19.31 3.55 -5.54
N LEU A 113 18.88 2.95 -4.42
CA LEU A 113 19.53 1.82 -3.74
C LEU A 113 18.77 0.48 -3.91
N LEU A 114 17.62 0.48 -4.61
CA LEU A 114 16.68 -0.66 -4.67
C LEU A 114 16.90 -1.64 -5.84
#